data_AF-A0A2M7F7F9-F1
#
_entry.id   AF-A0A2M7F7F9-F1
#
_cell.length_a   1.000
_cell.length_b   1.000
_cell.length_c   1.000
_cell.angle_alpha   90.00
_cell.angle_beta   90.00
_cell.angle_gamma   90.00
#
_symmetry.space_group_name_H-M   'P 1'
#
loop_
_entity.id
_entity.type
_entity.pdbx_description
1 polymer ?
#
loop_
_entity_poly.entity_id
_entity_poly.type
_entity_poly.pdbx_seq_one_letter_code
_entity_poly.pdbx_strand_id
1 'polypeptide(L)'
;MVEKSNGFKKSLENIEVGKDGRIKRFHILHPSRDQRRILLPAGFYIFNPIVLDHIPDKGYMDIKEQLIPELGHKGFRIYAYELSNPVKKLDSLSDYFQLNRDLLSNGFMGGNHNGSSKSEIMERVWVGKNVRISPKAYLLGPVVIGRNCTIEDYAQIIGPASIGDGTRIGKDVLVRESIIWEKAELSSNSRIEHSLIGEEVVIREDERVKNTIVIQDNRFHQNFNISSSEHGLDGLNHCGTDLFSASYKRWKYGAYLIFKRLFDLFVSFLGVRQICR
;
A
#
# COMPACT_ATOMS: atom_id res chain seq x y z
N MET A 1 11.27 10.97 4.12
CA MET A 1 12.19 9.81 4.30
C MET A 1 12.84 9.48 2.98
N VAL A 2 14.04 8.92 3.01
CA VAL A 2 14.85 8.64 1.83
C VAL A 2 15.39 7.22 1.87
N GLU A 3 15.69 6.66 0.71
CA GLU A 3 16.35 5.36 0.58
C GLU A 3 17.57 5.48 -0.34
N LYS A 4 18.55 4.60 -0.17
CA LYS A 4 19.67 4.50 -1.10
C LYS A 4 19.20 3.85 -2.40
N SER A 5 19.61 4.42 -3.53
CA SER A 5 19.40 3.76 -4.82
C SER A 5 20.17 2.44 -4.86
N ASN A 6 19.47 1.35 -5.15
CA ASN A 6 20.07 0.02 -5.31
C ASN A 6 20.65 -0.22 -6.72
N GLY A 7 20.76 0.81 -7.56
CA GLY A 7 21.34 0.72 -8.92
C GLY A 7 20.45 0.03 -9.97
N PHE A 8 19.36 -0.63 -9.57
CA PHE A 8 18.48 -1.40 -10.47
C PHE A 8 17.38 -0.58 -11.15
N LYS A 9 17.01 0.62 -10.65
CA LYS A 9 15.97 1.47 -11.23
C LYS A 9 16.55 2.86 -11.52
N LYS A 10 16.52 3.29 -12.79
CA LYS A 10 16.84 4.68 -13.18
C LYS A 10 15.77 5.60 -12.61
N SER A 11 15.97 6.08 -11.38
CA SER A 11 15.19 7.19 -10.87
C SER A 11 15.80 8.48 -11.41
N LEU A 12 14.94 9.33 -11.96
CA LEU A 12 15.30 10.68 -12.34
C LEU A 12 15.28 11.62 -11.14
N GLU A 13 14.85 11.22 -9.94
CA GLU A 13 14.79 12.11 -8.77
C GLU A 13 15.94 11.84 -7.79
N ASN A 14 16.49 12.89 -7.18
CA ASN A 14 17.50 12.83 -6.12
C ASN A 14 17.28 13.94 -5.08
N ILE A 15 17.70 13.65 -3.85
CA ILE A 15 17.65 14.59 -2.72
C ILE A 15 19.07 14.97 -2.34
N GLU A 16 19.36 16.28 -2.35
CA GLU A 16 20.60 16.81 -1.79
C GLU A 16 20.44 17.04 -0.29
N VAL A 17 21.31 16.39 0.49
CA VAL A 17 21.29 16.45 1.96
C VAL A 17 22.61 17.07 2.45
N GLY A 18 22.51 18.04 3.35
CA GLY A 18 23.66 18.63 4.05
C GLY A 18 24.32 17.64 5.02
N LYS A 19 25.54 17.96 5.49
CA LYS A 19 26.26 17.12 6.46
C LYS A 19 25.52 16.97 7.81
N ASP A 20 24.59 17.87 8.10
CA ASP A 20 23.72 17.90 9.27
C ASP A 20 22.40 17.14 9.07
N GLY A 21 22.23 16.45 7.94
CA GLY A 21 21.01 15.72 7.60
C GLY A 21 19.87 16.60 7.08
N ARG A 22 20.09 17.92 6.91
CA ARG A 22 19.06 18.83 6.38
C ARG A 22 18.89 18.67 4.88
N ILE A 23 17.64 18.67 4.43
CA ILE A 23 17.34 18.68 2.99
C ILE A 23 17.68 20.07 2.46
N LYS A 24 18.55 20.12 1.46
CA LYS A 24 18.86 21.34 0.73
C LYS A 24 17.94 21.52 -0.46
N ARG A 25 17.73 20.46 -1.24
CA ARG A 25 16.94 20.55 -2.48
C ARG A 25 16.55 19.17 -3.05
N PHE A 26 15.44 19.14 -3.78
CA PHE A 26 15.05 18.04 -4.67
C PHE A 26 15.46 18.40 -6.10
N HIS A 27 16.07 17.46 -6.82
CA HIS A 27 16.48 17.67 -8.21
C HIS A 27 16.14 16.48 -9.08
N ILE A 28 15.79 16.79 -10.33
CA ILE A 28 15.71 15.79 -11.39
C ILE A 28 17.13 15.59 -11.97
N LEU A 29 17.69 14.39 -11.84
CA LEU A 29 18.96 13.97 -12.41
C LEU A 29 18.82 13.63 -13.89
N HIS A 30 19.75 14.15 -14.69
CA HIS A 30 19.92 13.71 -16.07
C HIS A 30 20.54 12.29 -16.10
N PRO A 31 20.10 11.37 -16.97
CA PRO A 31 20.53 9.96 -16.99
C PRO A 31 22.04 9.72 -17.11
N SER A 32 22.81 10.72 -17.58
CA SER A 32 24.25 10.65 -17.85
C SER A 32 25.15 11.11 -16.69
N ARG A 33 24.60 11.59 -15.56
CA ARG A 33 25.40 11.97 -14.38
C ARG A 33 25.79 10.77 -13.53
N ASP A 34 26.95 10.83 -12.89
CA ASP A 34 27.47 9.83 -11.96
C ASP A 34 26.47 9.57 -10.80
N GLN A 35 26.00 8.32 -10.69
CA GLN A 35 24.86 7.91 -9.86
C GLN A 35 25.27 7.33 -8.50
N ARG A 36 26.55 7.43 -8.12
CA ARG A 36 27.13 6.70 -6.97
C ARG A 36 26.56 7.06 -5.59
N ARG A 37 25.75 8.12 -5.45
CA ARG A 37 25.10 8.52 -4.18
C ARG A 37 23.73 9.16 -4.42
N ILE A 38 22.78 8.39 -4.93
CA ILE A 38 21.40 8.86 -5.09
C ILE A 38 20.59 8.47 -3.85
N LEU A 39 20.04 9.49 -3.17
CA LEU A 39 19.01 9.32 -2.15
C LEU A 39 17.66 9.58 -2.80
N LEU A 40 16.84 8.53 -2.83
CA LEU A 40 15.51 8.56 -3.45
C LEU A 40 14.46 8.93 -2.41
N PRO A 41 13.47 9.78 -2.75
CA PRO A 41 12.31 9.95 -1.91
C PRO A 41 11.59 8.60 -1.74
N ALA A 42 11.40 8.18 -0.49
CA ALA A 42 10.69 6.94 -0.16
C ALA A 42 9.16 7.12 -0.21
N GLY A 43 8.66 8.34 -0.44
CA GLY A 43 7.22 8.65 -0.46
C GLY A 43 6.59 8.91 0.92
N PHE A 44 7.33 8.70 2.00
CA PHE A 44 6.87 8.99 3.37
C PHE A 44 7.36 10.35 3.87
N TYR A 45 6.43 11.14 4.42
CA TYR A 45 6.70 12.42 5.02
C TYR A 45 6.11 12.48 6.44
N ILE A 46 6.91 12.97 7.39
CA ILE A 46 6.46 13.20 8.76
C ILE A 46 6.53 14.71 8.98
N PHE A 47 5.38 15.30 9.29
CA PHE A 47 5.26 16.73 9.50
C PHE A 47 4.77 17.03 10.92
N ASN A 48 5.21 18.16 11.46
CA ASN A 48 4.49 18.79 12.57
C ASN A 48 3.15 19.34 12.03
N PRO A 49 2.02 19.20 12.73
CA PRO A 49 0.72 19.70 12.28
C PRO A 49 0.71 21.17 11.84
N ILE A 50 1.60 22.02 12.35
CA ILE A 50 1.74 23.42 11.91
C ILE A 50 1.99 23.55 10.40
N VAL A 51 2.56 22.53 9.76
CA VAL A 51 2.78 22.49 8.31
C VAL A 51 1.47 22.53 7.54
N LEU A 52 0.36 22.05 8.11
CA LEU A 52 -0.94 22.04 7.44
C LEU A 52 -1.46 23.45 7.17
N ASP A 53 -1.08 24.45 7.97
CA ASP A 53 -1.45 25.86 7.77
C ASP A 53 -0.81 26.46 6.51
N HIS A 54 0.18 25.77 5.92
CA HIS A 54 0.84 26.16 4.68
C HIS A 54 0.23 25.49 3.44
N ILE A 55 -0.69 24.54 3.62
CA ILE A 55 -1.38 23.89 2.52
C ILE A 55 -2.66 24.70 2.25
N PRO A 56 -2.87 25.20 1.02
CA PRO A 56 -4.06 25.98 0.73
C PRO A 56 -5.31 25.12 0.85
N ASP A 57 -6.40 25.70 1.36
CA ASP A 57 -7.70 25.01 1.51
C ASP A 57 -8.30 24.58 0.16
N LYS A 58 -7.81 25.14 -0.95
CA LYS A 58 -8.26 24.87 -2.32
C LYS A 58 -7.08 24.82 -3.28
N GLY A 59 -7.24 24.01 -4.33
CA GLY A 59 -6.25 23.86 -5.39
C GLY A 59 -5.31 22.68 -5.15
N TYR A 60 -4.44 22.44 -6.12
CA TYR A 60 -3.44 21.39 -6.06
C TYR A 60 -2.11 21.96 -5.55
N MET A 61 -1.51 21.28 -4.57
CA MET A 61 -0.18 21.58 -4.08
C MET A 61 0.64 20.29 -4.01
N ASP A 62 1.72 20.22 -4.80
CA ASP A 62 2.66 19.10 -4.77
C ASP A 62 3.60 19.21 -3.55
N ILE A 63 3.75 18.11 -2.82
CA ILE A 63 4.56 18.09 -1.59
C ILE A 63 6.04 18.35 -1.89
N LYS A 64 6.60 17.75 -2.95
CA LYS A 64 8.02 17.79 -3.28
C LYS A 64 8.41 19.09 -3.96
N GLU A 65 7.60 19.52 -4.92
CA GLU A 65 7.91 20.65 -5.79
C GLU A 65 7.40 22.00 -5.24
N GLN A 66 6.41 21.99 -4.33
CA GLN A 66 5.80 23.23 -3.81
C GLN A 66 5.90 23.34 -2.29
N LEU A 67 5.35 22.38 -1.53
CA LEU A 67 5.25 22.50 -0.07
C LEU A 67 6.61 22.48 0.63
N ILE A 68 7.46 21.51 0.34
CA ILE A 68 8.78 21.40 0.98
C ILE A 68 9.66 22.63 0.67
N PRO A 69 9.76 23.10 -0.59
CA PRO A 69 10.45 24.35 -0.90
C PRO A 69 9.89 25.56 -0.14
N GLU A 70 8.55 25.72 -0.07
CA GLU A 70 7.93 26.82 0.65
C GLU A 70 8.28 26.82 2.15
N LEU A 71 8.18 25.65 2.80
CA LEU A 71 8.55 25.50 4.21
C LEU A 71 10.03 25.85 4.43
N GLY A 72 10.91 25.46 3.50
CA GLY A 72 12.32 25.83 3.52
C GLY A 72 12.51 27.35 3.46
N HIS A 73 11.81 28.04 2.55
CA HIS A 73 11.83 29.49 2.45
C HIS A 73 11.32 30.21 3.70
N LYS A 74 10.32 29.63 4.39
CA LYS A 74 9.78 30.15 5.66
C LYS A 74 10.63 29.78 6.88
N GLY A 75 11.79 29.15 6.68
CA GLY A 75 12.77 28.87 7.75
C GLY A 75 12.48 27.62 8.58
N PHE A 76 11.55 26.77 8.15
CA PHE A 76 11.32 25.49 8.80
C PHE A 76 12.52 24.57 8.62
N ARG A 77 12.80 23.76 9.65
CA ARG A 77 13.89 22.77 9.61
C ARG A 77 13.36 21.47 9.01
N ILE A 78 13.92 21.09 7.86
CA ILE A 78 13.49 19.91 7.10
C ILE A 78 14.66 18.94 7.01
N TYR A 79 14.44 17.68 7.37
CA TYR A 79 15.48 16.66 7.48
C TYR A 79 15.17 15.45 6.59
N ALA A 80 16.23 14.85 6.04
CA ALA A 80 16.16 13.56 5.38
C ALA A 80 16.48 12.46 6.40
N TYR A 81 15.58 11.49 6.52
CA TYR A 81 15.81 10.29 7.31
C TYR A 81 15.97 9.11 6.36
N GLU A 82 17.15 8.48 6.37
CA GLU A 82 17.44 7.30 5.56
C GLU A 82 16.80 6.06 6.21
N LEU A 83 16.00 5.35 5.43
CA LEU A 83 15.42 4.09 5.86
C LEU A 83 16.48 2.99 5.90
N SER A 84 16.48 2.21 6.99
CA SER A 84 17.39 1.07 7.16
C SER A 84 17.00 -0.13 6.29
N ASN A 85 15.72 -0.21 5.90
CA ASN A 85 15.16 -1.31 5.11
C ASN A 85 14.75 -0.81 3.72
N PRO A 86 14.93 -1.62 2.66
CA PRO A 86 14.55 -1.24 1.31
C PRO A 86 13.03 -1.10 1.20
N VAL A 87 12.58 -0.07 0.48
CA VAL A 87 11.16 0.12 0.16
C VAL A 87 10.93 -0.34 -1.27
N LYS A 88 9.99 -1.28 -1.45
CA LYS A 88 9.55 -1.67 -2.79
C LYS A 88 8.39 -0.77 -3.19
N LYS A 89 8.60 0.10 -4.17
CA LYS A 89 7.52 0.89 -4.78
C LYS A 89 6.68 -0.02 -5.67
N LEU A 90 5.37 0.13 -5.58
CA LEU A 90 4.39 -0.56 -6.41
C LEU A 90 3.91 0.42 -7.48
N ASP A 91 4.62 0.46 -8.60
CA ASP A 91 4.34 1.40 -9.69
C ASP A 91 3.64 0.70 -10.88
N SER A 92 3.61 -0.63 -10.89
CA SER A 92 3.08 -1.42 -11.99
C SER A 92 2.41 -2.70 -11.49
N LEU A 93 1.57 -3.29 -12.35
CA LEU A 93 1.02 -4.61 -12.11
C LEU A 93 2.09 -5.69 -11.93
N SER A 94 3.19 -5.62 -12.67
CA SER A 94 4.31 -6.55 -12.50
C SER A 94 4.91 -6.45 -11.10
N ASP A 95 5.01 -5.25 -10.54
CA ASP A 95 5.50 -5.05 -9.16
C ASP A 95 4.55 -5.69 -8.14
N TYR A 96 3.24 -5.57 -8.37
CA TYR A 96 2.21 -6.15 -7.50
C TYR A 96 2.20 -7.69 -7.55
N PHE A 97 2.30 -8.30 -8.73
CA PHE A 97 2.45 -9.76 -8.85
C PHE A 97 3.76 -10.25 -8.24
N GLN A 98 4.86 -9.55 -8.50
CA GLN A 98 6.15 -9.92 -7.93
C GLN A 98 6.12 -9.81 -6.41
N LEU A 99 5.53 -8.75 -5.85
CA LEU A 99 5.36 -8.62 -4.40
C LEU A 99 4.53 -9.76 -3.83
N ASN A 100 3.38 -10.10 -4.43
CA ASN A 100 2.56 -11.22 -3.98
C ASN A 100 3.33 -12.54 -4.04
N ARG A 101 4.07 -12.79 -5.12
CA ARG A 101 4.95 -13.96 -5.24
C ARG A 101 6.01 -13.96 -4.15
N ASP A 102 6.72 -12.84 -3.94
CA ASP A 102 7.77 -12.73 -2.93
C ASP A 102 7.22 -13.02 -1.53
N LEU A 103 6.04 -12.48 -1.19
CA LEU A 103 5.36 -12.69 0.09
C LEU A 103 4.92 -14.15 0.29
N LEU A 104 4.36 -14.77 -0.75
CA LEU A 104 3.91 -16.16 -0.72
C LEU A 104 5.07 -17.16 -0.75
N SER A 105 6.17 -16.83 -1.42
CA SER A 105 7.33 -17.70 -1.64
C SER A 105 8.33 -17.66 -0.49
N ASN A 106 8.70 -16.47 -0.02
CA ASN A 106 9.74 -16.32 1.00
C ASN A 106 9.20 -16.42 2.43
N GLY A 107 7.91 -16.73 2.58
CA GLY A 107 7.17 -16.51 3.81
C GLY A 107 6.96 -15.02 4.03
N PHE A 108 5.92 -14.66 4.79
CA PHE A 108 5.70 -13.28 5.21
C PHE A 108 6.90 -12.83 6.07
N MET A 109 7.91 -12.22 5.44
CA MET A 109 9.05 -11.62 6.12
C MET A 109 8.56 -10.48 7.01
N GLY A 110 8.32 -10.76 8.29
CA GLY A 110 8.16 -9.70 9.30
C GLY A 110 7.03 -9.82 10.29
N GLY A 111 6.45 -11.00 10.54
CA GLY A 111 5.53 -11.11 11.66
C GLY A 111 5.22 -12.54 12.07
N ASN A 112 5.58 -12.89 13.30
CA ASN A 112 4.84 -13.90 14.06
C ASN A 112 3.36 -13.52 14.00
N HIS A 113 2.60 -14.15 13.11
CA HIS A 113 1.15 -14.02 13.11
C HIS A 113 0.56 -14.92 14.21
N ASN A 114 0.83 -14.57 15.47
CA ASN A 114 0.00 -14.99 16.60
C ASN A 114 -1.41 -14.36 16.55
N GLY A 115 -1.92 -14.03 15.36
CA GLY A 115 -3.17 -13.29 15.15
C GLY A 115 -3.78 -13.39 13.74
N SER A 116 -3.10 -13.98 12.74
CA SER A 116 -3.76 -14.26 11.46
C SER A 116 -4.73 -15.42 11.68
N SER A 117 -6.03 -15.19 11.48
CA SER A 117 -7.09 -16.20 11.56
C SER A 117 -7.00 -17.29 10.46
N LYS A 118 -5.85 -17.45 9.82
CA LYS A 118 -5.62 -18.41 8.75
C LYS A 118 -4.73 -19.54 9.27
N SER A 119 -5.15 -20.77 9.06
CA SER A 119 -4.40 -21.98 9.41
C SER A 119 -3.78 -22.59 8.16
N GLU A 120 -2.56 -23.09 8.27
CA GLU A 120 -1.96 -23.91 7.23
C GLU A 120 -2.60 -25.30 7.27
N ILE A 121 -3.19 -25.75 6.15
CA ILE A 121 -3.91 -27.03 6.08
C ILE A 121 -3.11 -28.10 5.31
N MET A 122 -2.14 -27.68 4.51
CA MET A 122 -1.17 -28.52 3.80
C MET A 122 0.02 -27.64 3.41
N GLU A 123 1.08 -28.26 2.89
CA GLU A 123 2.34 -27.57 2.55
C GLU A 123 2.09 -26.26 1.77
N ARG A 124 2.37 -25.14 2.44
CA ARG A 124 2.28 -23.79 1.88
C ARG A 124 0.88 -23.40 1.40
N VAL A 125 -0.17 -23.95 2.01
CA VAL A 125 -1.56 -23.58 1.74
C VAL A 125 -2.22 -23.10 3.02
N TRP A 126 -2.51 -21.80 3.09
CA TRP A 126 -3.12 -21.16 4.25
C TRP A 126 -4.58 -20.79 3.97
N VAL A 127 -5.48 -21.13 4.89
CA VAL A 127 -6.92 -21.01 4.69
C VAL A 127 -7.56 -20.26 5.84
N GLY A 128 -8.43 -19.30 5.53
CA GLY A 128 -9.23 -18.56 6.51
C GLY A 128 -10.36 -19.37 7.14
N LYS A 129 -11.11 -18.71 8.03
CA LYS A 129 -12.29 -19.30 8.68
C LYS A 129 -13.44 -19.52 7.71
N ASN A 130 -14.27 -20.53 7.99
CA ASN A 130 -15.51 -20.85 7.26
C ASN A 130 -15.32 -21.12 5.77
N VAL A 131 -14.15 -21.62 5.37
CA VAL A 131 -13.90 -22.01 3.98
C VAL A 131 -14.41 -23.43 3.76
N ARG A 132 -15.12 -23.65 2.65
CA ARG A 132 -15.55 -24.99 2.21
C ARG A 132 -14.70 -25.38 1.01
N ILE A 133 -13.90 -26.41 1.17
CA ILE A 133 -13.06 -26.96 0.10
C ILE A 133 -13.56 -28.36 -0.20
N SER A 134 -13.91 -28.64 -1.45
CA SER A 134 -14.25 -29.99 -1.87
C SER A 134 -13.04 -30.93 -1.65
N PRO A 135 -13.26 -32.16 -1.14
CA PRO A 135 -12.19 -33.16 -1.05
C PRO A 135 -11.64 -33.58 -2.41
N LYS A 136 -12.30 -33.21 -3.52
CA LYS A 136 -11.85 -33.47 -4.89
C LYS A 136 -11.12 -32.28 -5.54
N ALA A 137 -10.96 -31.18 -4.82
CA ALA A 137 -10.20 -30.03 -5.30
C ALA A 137 -8.69 -30.29 -5.18
N TYR A 138 -7.92 -29.70 -6.09
CA TYR A 138 -6.47 -29.80 -6.12
C TYR A 138 -5.85 -28.45 -5.78
N LEU A 139 -5.05 -28.41 -4.72
CA LEU A 139 -4.35 -27.21 -4.26
C LEU A 139 -2.85 -27.48 -4.31
N LEU A 140 -2.11 -26.61 -5.01
CA LEU A 140 -0.64 -26.67 -5.08
C LEU A 140 -0.07 -25.34 -4.59
N GLY A 141 0.58 -25.35 -3.43
CA GLY A 141 1.15 -24.15 -2.80
C GLY A 141 2.27 -23.46 -3.62
N PRO A 142 2.59 -22.18 -3.32
CA PRO A 142 2.04 -21.41 -2.21
C PRO A 142 0.68 -20.78 -2.53
N VAL A 143 -0.33 -21.02 -1.68
CA VAL A 143 -1.70 -20.51 -1.88
C VAL A 143 -2.24 -19.93 -0.58
N VAL A 144 -2.87 -18.77 -0.65
CA VAL A 144 -3.63 -18.20 0.47
C VAL A 144 -5.10 -18.09 0.07
N ILE A 145 -5.98 -18.62 0.90
CA ILE A 145 -7.44 -18.54 0.73
C ILE A 145 -8.03 -17.72 1.88
N GLY A 146 -8.85 -16.74 1.53
CA GLY A 146 -9.60 -15.87 2.43
C GLY A 146 -10.65 -16.61 3.26
N ARG A 147 -11.45 -15.87 4.01
CA ARG A 147 -12.58 -16.39 4.80
C ARG A 147 -13.78 -16.63 3.90
N ASN A 148 -14.72 -17.49 4.35
CA ASN A 148 -16.02 -17.70 3.70
C ASN A 148 -15.94 -18.07 2.20
N CYS A 149 -14.82 -18.61 1.74
CA CYS A 149 -14.66 -19.04 0.36
C CYS A 149 -15.29 -20.41 0.13
N THR A 150 -15.70 -20.68 -1.10
CA THR A 150 -16.16 -22.01 -1.54
C THR A 150 -15.32 -22.46 -2.72
N ILE A 151 -14.74 -23.65 -2.64
CA ILE A 151 -13.97 -24.29 -3.70
C ILE A 151 -14.65 -25.61 -4.04
N GLU A 152 -15.20 -25.71 -5.25
CA GLU A 152 -15.98 -26.87 -5.69
C GLU A 152 -15.11 -28.03 -6.22
N ASP A 153 -15.79 -29.13 -6.58
CA ASP A 153 -15.16 -30.35 -7.09
C ASP A 153 -14.24 -30.07 -8.29
N TYR A 154 -13.07 -30.72 -8.30
CA TYR A 154 -12.10 -30.68 -9.39
C TYR A 154 -11.51 -29.30 -9.72
N ALA A 155 -11.81 -28.27 -8.94
CA ALA A 155 -11.11 -27.00 -9.03
C ALA A 155 -9.61 -27.19 -8.76
N GLN A 156 -8.77 -26.54 -9.55
CA GLN A 156 -7.31 -26.60 -9.48
C GLN A 156 -6.77 -25.21 -9.17
N ILE A 157 -6.15 -25.05 -8.00
CA ILE A 157 -5.51 -23.79 -7.59
C ILE A 157 -4.01 -24.02 -7.47
N ILE A 158 -3.26 -23.41 -8.38
CA ILE A 158 -1.83 -23.59 -8.53
C ILE A 158 -1.13 -22.27 -8.23
N GLY A 159 -0.32 -22.27 -7.17
CA GLY A 159 0.35 -21.10 -6.65
C GLY A 159 1.56 -20.63 -7.48
N PRO A 160 2.12 -19.45 -7.15
CA PRO A 160 1.66 -18.48 -6.14
C PRO A 160 0.28 -17.87 -6.45
N ALA A 161 -0.70 -18.10 -5.60
CA ALA A 161 -2.06 -17.60 -5.79
C ALA A 161 -2.67 -17.09 -4.48
N SER A 162 -3.47 -16.02 -4.58
CA SER A 162 -4.19 -15.45 -3.45
C SER A 162 -5.67 -15.32 -3.80
N ILE A 163 -6.53 -15.86 -2.95
CA ILE A 163 -7.98 -15.86 -3.10
C ILE A 163 -8.61 -15.01 -1.99
N GLY A 164 -9.31 -13.95 -2.37
CA GLY A 164 -9.95 -12.99 -1.46
C GLY A 164 -11.16 -13.57 -0.73
N ASP A 165 -11.56 -12.92 0.35
CA ASP A 165 -12.68 -13.34 1.19
C ASP A 165 -14.00 -13.44 0.41
N GLY A 166 -14.81 -14.46 0.68
CA GLY A 166 -16.13 -14.65 0.06
C GLY A 166 -16.10 -15.13 -1.40
N THR A 167 -14.93 -15.43 -1.96
CA THR A 167 -14.80 -15.89 -3.35
C THR A 167 -15.41 -17.28 -3.54
N ARG A 168 -16.09 -17.48 -4.68
CA ARG A 168 -16.61 -18.78 -5.13
C ARG A 168 -15.81 -19.27 -6.33
N ILE A 169 -15.21 -20.45 -6.21
CA ILE A 169 -14.49 -21.14 -7.28
C ILE A 169 -15.31 -22.36 -7.68
N GLY A 170 -15.90 -22.30 -8.88
CA GLY A 170 -16.77 -23.33 -9.43
C GLY A 170 -16.05 -24.63 -9.79
N LYS A 171 -16.82 -25.61 -10.26
CA LYS A 171 -16.32 -26.92 -10.66
C LYS A 171 -15.36 -26.82 -11.85
N ASP A 172 -14.31 -27.64 -11.85
CA ASP A 172 -13.35 -27.75 -12.95
C ASP A 172 -12.63 -26.42 -13.30
N VAL A 173 -12.68 -25.42 -12.42
CA VAL A 173 -12.00 -24.14 -12.60
C VAL A 173 -10.51 -24.30 -12.41
N LEU A 174 -9.72 -23.69 -13.29
CA LEU A 174 -8.27 -23.57 -13.13
C LEU A 174 -7.90 -22.15 -12.71
N VAL A 175 -7.24 -22.00 -11.56
CA VAL A 175 -6.57 -20.76 -11.14
C VAL A 175 -5.07 -21.04 -11.06
N ARG A 176 -4.26 -20.42 -11.91
CA ARG A 176 -2.80 -20.55 -11.87
C ARG A 176 -2.13 -19.18 -11.74
N GLU A 177 -1.25 -19.05 -10.75
CA GLU A 177 -0.36 -17.89 -10.60
C GLU A 177 -1.11 -16.55 -10.65
N SER A 178 -2.27 -16.48 -9.99
CA SER A 178 -3.24 -15.39 -10.15
C SER A 178 -3.69 -14.84 -8.81
N ILE A 179 -4.16 -13.60 -8.84
CA ILE A 179 -4.66 -12.86 -7.68
C ILE A 179 -6.15 -12.65 -7.88
N ILE A 180 -6.96 -13.20 -6.99
CA ILE A 180 -8.42 -13.08 -7.01
C ILE A 180 -8.81 -12.26 -5.78
N TRP A 181 -9.48 -11.13 -5.98
CA TRP A 181 -9.96 -10.27 -4.90
C TRP A 181 -11.28 -10.79 -4.31
N GLU A 182 -11.80 -10.07 -3.32
CA GLU A 182 -12.96 -10.46 -2.53
C GLU A 182 -14.21 -10.70 -3.38
N LYS A 183 -15.04 -11.66 -2.95
CA LYS A 183 -16.38 -11.95 -3.52
C LYS A 183 -16.41 -12.17 -5.04
N ALA A 184 -15.28 -12.48 -5.67
CA ALA A 184 -15.28 -12.87 -7.06
C ALA A 184 -16.00 -14.22 -7.24
N GLU A 185 -16.60 -14.43 -8.41
CA GLU A 185 -17.24 -15.69 -8.77
C GLU A 185 -16.62 -16.23 -10.06
N LEU A 186 -15.94 -17.37 -9.95
CA LEU A 186 -15.36 -18.07 -11.09
C LEU A 186 -16.28 -19.24 -11.44
N SER A 187 -17.05 -19.09 -12.52
CA SER A 187 -18.01 -20.10 -12.96
C SER A 187 -17.31 -21.35 -13.51
N SER A 188 -18.04 -22.46 -13.61
CA SER A 188 -17.50 -23.78 -13.98
C SER A 188 -16.65 -23.76 -15.27
N ASN A 189 -15.65 -24.63 -15.36
CA ASN A 189 -14.77 -24.79 -16.52
C ASN A 189 -13.94 -23.54 -16.92
N SER A 190 -14.04 -22.43 -16.18
CA SER A 190 -13.26 -21.23 -16.45
C SER A 190 -11.78 -21.43 -16.13
N ARG A 191 -10.90 -20.70 -16.82
CA ARG A 191 -9.45 -20.76 -16.63
C ARG A 191 -8.87 -19.38 -16.46
N ILE A 192 -8.22 -19.15 -15.33
CA ILE A 192 -7.60 -17.89 -14.93
C ILE A 192 -6.10 -18.16 -14.73
N GLU A 193 -5.27 -17.56 -15.57
CA GLU A 193 -3.83 -17.77 -15.57
C GLU A 193 -3.10 -16.42 -15.56
N HIS A 194 -2.13 -16.22 -14.65
CA HIS A 194 -1.30 -15.01 -14.61
C HIS A 194 -2.12 -13.71 -14.63
N SER A 195 -3.23 -13.69 -13.90
CA SER A 195 -4.27 -12.65 -14.03
C SER A 195 -4.71 -12.10 -12.67
N LEU A 196 -5.25 -10.88 -12.68
CA LEU A 196 -5.86 -10.24 -11.52
C LEU A 196 -7.36 -10.14 -11.76
N ILE A 197 -8.16 -10.73 -10.88
CA ILE A 197 -9.61 -10.63 -10.90
C ILE A 197 -10.03 -9.74 -9.73
N GLY A 198 -10.70 -8.64 -10.03
CA GLY A 198 -11.14 -7.63 -9.06
C GLY A 198 -12.30 -8.09 -8.18
N GLU A 199 -12.66 -7.25 -7.22
CA GLU A 199 -13.75 -7.52 -6.28
C GLU A 199 -15.08 -7.64 -7.01
N GLU A 200 -15.92 -8.61 -6.59
CA GLU A 200 -17.28 -8.84 -7.12
C GLU A 200 -17.34 -9.12 -8.64
N VAL A 201 -16.19 -9.44 -9.27
CA VAL A 201 -16.13 -9.80 -10.68
C VAL A 201 -16.62 -11.24 -10.88
N VAL A 202 -17.46 -11.44 -11.89
CA VAL A 202 -17.92 -12.76 -12.33
C VAL A 202 -17.20 -13.16 -13.61
N ILE A 203 -16.44 -14.25 -13.56
CA ILE A 203 -15.90 -14.93 -14.74
C ILE A 203 -16.89 -15.99 -15.17
N ARG A 204 -17.27 -15.95 -16.46
CA ARG A 204 -18.32 -16.81 -17.01
C ARG A 204 -17.84 -18.24 -17.21
N GLU A 205 -18.79 -19.15 -17.36
CA GLU A 205 -18.51 -20.54 -17.69
C GLU A 205 -17.71 -20.64 -18.99
N ASP A 206 -16.77 -21.59 -19.04
CA ASP A 206 -15.84 -21.84 -20.16
C ASP A 206 -14.89 -20.67 -20.54
N GLU A 207 -14.96 -19.57 -19.81
CA GLU A 207 -14.18 -18.38 -20.10
C GLU A 207 -12.68 -18.57 -19.79
N ARG A 208 -11.82 -18.04 -20.65
CA ARG A 208 -10.36 -18.11 -20.49
C ARG A 208 -9.79 -16.71 -20.32
N VAL A 209 -9.17 -16.46 -19.18
CA VAL A 209 -8.52 -15.21 -18.81
C VAL A 209 -7.03 -15.48 -18.61
N LYS A 210 -6.18 -14.84 -19.42
CA LYS A 210 -4.74 -15.04 -19.35
C LYS A 210 -3.99 -13.73 -19.55
N ASN A 211 -3.07 -13.42 -18.63
CA ASN A 211 -2.30 -12.19 -18.63
C ASN A 211 -3.20 -10.93 -18.67
N THR A 212 -4.30 -10.95 -17.93
CA THR A 212 -5.34 -9.91 -17.97
C THR A 212 -5.67 -9.43 -16.57
N ILE A 213 -6.00 -8.15 -16.45
CA ILE A 213 -6.69 -7.60 -15.28
C ILE A 213 -8.16 -7.48 -15.64
N VAL A 214 -9.05 -8.01 -14.78
CA VAL A 214 -10.50 -7.85 -14.92
C VAL A 214 -11.03 -7.10 -13.70
N ILE A 215 -11.56 -5.89 -13.87
CA ILE A 215 -12.12 -5.06 -12.80
C ILE A 215 -13.38 -4.38 -13.33
N GLN A 216 -14.50 -4.46 -12.60
CA GLN A 216 -15.77 -3.82 -12.99
C GLN A 216 -16.12 -4.09 -14.47
N ASP A 217 -16.03 -5.36 -14.90
CA ASP A 217 -16.20 -5.84 -16.28
C ASP A 217 -15.20 -5.32 -17.33
N ASN A 218 -14.33 -4.38 -16.98
CA ASN A 218 -13.27 -3.91 -17.86
C ASN A 218 -12.08 -4.87 -17.87
N ARG A 219 -11.49 -5.05 -19.04
CA ARG A 219 -10.35 -5.94 -19.26
C ARG A 219 -9.14 -5.17 -19.73
N PHE A 220 -8.05 -5.28 -19.00
CA PHE A 220 -6.80 -4.60 -19.31
C PHE A 220 -5.71 -5.63 -19.61
N HIS A 221 -4.99 -5.42 -20.71
CA HIS A 221 -3.88 -6.26 -21.13
C HIS A 221 -2.57 -5.45 -21.09
N GLN A 222 -1.63 -5.88 -20.24
CA GLN A 222 -0.27 -5.32 -20.06
C GLN A 222 -0.17 -3.82 -19.73
N ASN A 223 0.92 -3.43 -19.05
CA ASN A 223 1.32 -2.04 -18.76
C ASN A 223 0.26 -1.15 -18.10
N PHE A 224 -0.58 -1.74 -17.25
CA PHE A 224 -1.52 -0.99 -16.46
C PHE A 224 -0.82 -0.37 -15.25
N ASN A 225 -0.90 0.95 -15.12
CA ASN A 225 -0.44 1.65 -13.94
C ASN A 225 -1.50 1.52 -12.84
N ILE A 226 -1.16 0.83 -11.75
CA ILE A 226 -2.05 0.62 -10.61
C ILE A 226 -2.32 1.94 -9.87
N SER A 227 -1.43 2.92 -10.00
CA SER A 227 -1.53 4.18 -9.25
C SER A 227 -2.52 5.19 -9.84
N SER A 228 -3.17 4.92 -10.97
CA SER A 228 -4.17 5.85 -11.52
C SER A 228 -5.51 5.70 -10.81
N SER A 229 -5.98 6.78 -10.19
CA SER A 229 -7.29 6.87 -9.53
C SER A 229 -8.48 6.75 -10.50
N GLU A 230 -8.22 6.65 -11.80
CA GLU A 230 -9.23 6.65 -12.87
C GLU A 230 -9.91 5.29 -13.07
N HIS A 231 -9.44 4.23 -12.41
CA HIS A 231 -9.84 2.86 -12.74
C HIS A 231 -10.44 2.05 -11.59
N GLY A 232 -10.92 2.73 -10.53
CA GLY A 232 -11.72 2.09 -9.48
C GLY A 232 -11.00 1.00 -8.69
N LEU A 233 -9.65 1.02 -8.64
CA LEU A 233 -8.84 0.19 -7.75
C LEU A 233 -8.97 0.70 -6.30
N ASP A 234 -10.17 0.63 -5.74
CA ASP A 234 -10.47 1.07 -4.36
C ASP A 234 -10.08 0.04 -3.29
N GLY A 235 -9.29 -0.98 -3.64
CA GLY A 235 -8.84 -2.07 -2.75
C GLY A 235 -7.98 -1.67 -1.55
N LEU A 236 -7.70 -0.37 -1.35
CA LEU A 236 -7.07 0.18 -0.16
C LEU A 236 -8.01 1.08 0.68
N ASN A 237 -9.18 1.43 0.17
CA ASN A 237 -10.10 2.38 0.80
C ASN A 237 -11.09 1.71 1.78
N HIS A 238 -11.31 0.40 1.68
CA HIS A 238 -12.23 -0.30 2.59
C HIS A 238 -11.63 -0.71 3.94
N CYS A 239 -10.37 -0.39 4.23
CA CYS A 239 -9.81 -0.51 5.58
C CYS A 239 -10.00 0.80 6.38
N GLY A 240 -11.24 1.08 6.80
CA GLY A 240 -11.51 1.86 8.02
C GLY A 240 -11.50 3.39 7.94
N THR A 241 -11.78 4.01 6.80
CA THR A 241 -11.73 5.47 6.65
C THR A 241 -12.91 6.24 7.26
N ASP A 242 -14.03 5.60 7.59
CA ASP A 242 -15.23 6.34 8.03
C ASP A 242 -15.30 6.61 9.54
N LEU A 243 -14.48 5.95 10.36
CA LEU A 243 -14.47 6.16 11.81
C LEU A 243 -13.27 6.98 12.33
N PHE A 244 -12.17 7.06 11.56
CA PHE A 244 -10.92 7.66 12.04
C PHE A 244 -10.72 9.14 11.67
N SER A 245 -11.24 9.63 10.54
CA SER A 245 -10.90 10.98 10.05
C SER A 245 -11.66 12.11 10.77
N ALA A 246 -12.96 11.93 11.05
CA ALA A 246 -13.80 12.96 11.67
C ALA A 246 -13.60 13.06 13.20
N SER A 247 -13.45 11.91 13.87
CA SER A 247 -13.31 11.87 15.34
C SER A 247 -11.91 12.32 15.80
N TYR A 248 -10.86 12.00 15.04
CA TYR A 248 -9.49 12.37 15.36
C TYR A 248 -9.21 13.88 15.24
N LYS A 249 -9.74 14.54 14.19
CA LYS A 249 -9.62 16.01 14.03
C LYS A 249 -10.31 16.76 15.17
N ARG A 250 -11.50 16.32 15.61
CA ARG A 250 -12.31 17.03 16.61
C ARG A 250 -11.78 16.84 18.05
N TRP A 251 -11.26 15.66 18.37
CA TRP A 251 -10.76 15.36 19.73
C TRP A 251 -9.36 15.91 20.00
N LYS A 252 -8.41 15.82 19.04
CA LYS A 252 -7.05 16.36 19.23
C LYS A 252 -6.98 17.88 19.21
N TYR A 253 -7.77 18.59 18.39
CA TYR A 253 -7.81 20.05 18.42
C TYR A 253 -8.39 20.57 19.75
N GLY A 254 -9.41 19.90 20.31
CA GLY A 254 -9.94 20.21 21.64
C GLY A 254 -8.90 19.99 22.75
N ALA A 255 -8.25 18.83 22.77
CA ALA A 255 -7.22 18.51 23.76
C ALA A 255 -6.00 19.44 23.67
N TYR A 256 -5.55 19.79 22.45
CA TYR A 256 -4.47 20.74 22.23
C TYR A 256 -4.82 22.15 22.69
N LEU A 257 -6.03 22.63 22.42
CA LEU A 257 -6.49 23.96 22.88
C LEU A 257 -6.60 24.04 24.40
N ILE A 258 -7.03 22.95 25.06
CA ILE A 258 -7.08 22.87 26.52
C ILE A 258 -5.66 22.86 27.11
N PHE A 259 -4.77 22.04 26.56
CA PHE A 259 -3.39 21.96 27.01
C PHE A 259 -2.64 23.28 26.80
N LYS A 260 -2.85 23.94 25.65
CA LYS A 260 -2.27 25.26 25.34
C LYS A 260 -2.80 26.34 26.28
N ARG A 261 -4.11 26.37 26.57
CA ARG A 261 -4.68 27.32 27.55
C ARG A 261 -4.15 27.10 28.96
N LEU A 262 -3.98 25.84 29.39
CA LEU A 262 -3.39 25.52 30.69
C LEU A 262 -1.91 25.91 30.75
N PHE A 263 -1.16 25.69 29.68
CA PHE A 263 0.23 26.08 29.57
C PHE A 263 0.39 27.62 29.59
N ASP A 264 -0.44 28.36 28.86
CA ASP A 264 -0.42 29.83 28.83
C ASP A 264 -0.81 30.45 30.18
N LEU A 265 -1.76 29.83 30.91
CA LEU A 265 -2.10 30.18 32.30
C LEU A 265 -0.96 29.89 33.27
N PHE A 266 -0.28 28.75 33.11
CA PHE A 266 0.86 28.35 33.93
C PHE A 266 2.08 29.28 33.72
N VAL A 267 2.34 29.67 32.47
CA VAL A 267 3.40 30.64 32.13
C VAL A 267 3.08 32.04 32.64
N SER A 268 1.80 32.44 32.62
CA SER A 268 1.35 33.70 33.21
C SER A 268 1.44 33.71 34.75
N PHE A 269 1.31 32.54 35.39
CA PHE A 269 1.48 32.39 36.85
C PHE A 269 2.95 32.38 37.30
N LEU A 270 3.88 31.98 36.41
CA LEU A 270 5.31 31.85 36.70
C LEU A 270 6.17 33.05 36.26
N GLY A 271 5.60 34.10 35.64
CA GLY A 271 6.42 35.08 34.93
C GLY A 271 5.91 36.52 34.91
N VAL A 272 5.68 37.15 36.07
CA VAL A 272 5.84 38.61 36.21
C VAL A 272 6.54 38.92 37.55
N ARG A 273 7.88 38.95 37.52
CA ARG A 273 8.67 39.80 38.41
C ARG A 273 9.98 40.18 37.75
N GLN A 274 10.20 41.49 37.68
CA GLN A 274 11.39 42.24 37.22
C GLN A 274 11.53 42.30 35.70
N ILE A 275 11.57 43.48 35.07
CA ILE A 275 12.59 44.52 35.26
C ILE A 275 11.98 45.93 35.15
N CYS A 276 12.10 46.73 36.21
CA CYS A 276 12.16 48.19 36.16
C CYS A 276 13.43 48.60 36.93
N ARG A 277 14.45 49.06 36.20
CA ARG A 277 15.38 50.11 36.61
C ARG A 277 16.16 50.60 35.40
#